data_AF-A0A1Y4JVN1-F1
#
_entry.id   AF-A0A1Y4JVN1-F1
#
_cell.length_a   1.000
_cell.length_b   1.000
_cell.length_c   1.000
_cell.angle_alpha   90.00
_cell.angle_beta   90.00
_cell.angle_gamma   90.00
#
_symmetry.space_group_name_H-M   'P 1'
#
loop_
_entity.id
_entity.type
_entity.pdbx_description
1 polymer ?
#
loop_
_entity_poly.entity_id
_entity_poly.type
_entity_poly.pdbx_seq_one_letter_code
_entity_poly.pdbx_strand_id
1 'polypeptide(L)'
;MKKLPIILIVLSITIPAAFAQQQGSDNSPRTAHPKDTVSAGFDATRQMFQKRYQHPDAVPFDTLWKNNVYISLFGGMDKMIPRGNTDFNTGPAGGIAASWQFAPAHALRASLLAGNFSRKIDNETLMRFGLQADYLLNVSSYVNGYNPGRIFEFLTVAGVGYQLSSLAGRTEHVADLHLGFQLKLHPTAHVDFYLEPRFTIMSDGIDHSFQKNWHKYDMTYGATVGMNYRLKAWKPFGKIRILEGNRFLDNTFVSVAAGGQLQASRLTSEIGLVNSVGPHISLSAGKWLIPAFGLRLSAFKSSDTWHKKVTASSASSAGEEFYEMSAYAGGRLEGMLDATYFFNGRQVNPKFSVNVLAGGELGYILKENGYRPAKGGYTGFTGGVQLKYRLFGDVSLFVEPRTSLASYSLKTSEKEEGRYVAKKFTDNLYSINVGIEIRRADEENRMARSLNREMFRPSFFVSGAIGFSTPIQMKRYELKRYFGYQAMINAGRIFTPLSSLRLGADYTPLSTDLKGETVKYDMASGSLDYMLNLTNLMTGYDPERKYDIQLFAGVVASMRMQHESRFFIGGEAGLHTSYRVSRRFKVFLEPKIRIYGKELLMQDNVQGSDIMMSLNVGTSFSF
;
A
#
# COMPACT_ATOMS: atom_id res chain seq x y z
N MET A 1 -34.69 35.30 2.09
CA MET A 1 -33.70 35.59 3.16
C MET A 1 -34.01 34.72 4.38
N LYS A 2 -33.20 33.68 4.61
CA LYS A 2 -33.16 32.91 5.86
C LYS A 2 -31.68 32.63 6.16
N LYS A 3 -31.20 33.09 7.31
CA LYS A 3 -29.81 32.97 7.77
C LYS A 3 -29.59 31.56 8.33
N LEU A 4 -28.56 30.85 7.87
CA LEU A 4 -28.04 29.65 8.53
C LEU A 4 -26.98 30.06 9.59
N PRO A 5 -27.01 29.50 10.81
CA PRO A 5 -25.98 29.73 11.81
C PRO A 5 -24.79 28.79 11.60
N ILE A 6 -23.57 29.35 11.67
CA ILE A 6 -22.31 28.60 11.72
C ILE A 6 -22.02 28.30 13.20
N ILE A 7 -21.95 27.01 13.54
CA ILE A 7 -21.55 26.52 14.86
C ILE A 7 -20.02 26.45 14.90
N LEU A 8 -19.42 27.28 15.75
CA LEU A 8 -17.98 27.28 16.05
C LEU A 8 -17.73 26.34 17.23
N ILE A 9 -17.08 25.19 17.00
CA ILE A 9 -16.62 24.29 18.06
C ILE A 9 -15.24 24.76 18.51
N VAL A 10 -15.17 25.34 19.71
CA VAL A 10 -13.91 25.68 20.39
C VAL A 10 -13.47 24.46 21.20
N LEU A 11 -12.32 23.88 20.85
CA LEU A 11 -11.69 22.79 21.59
C LEU A 11 -10.83 23.38 22.72
N SER A 12 -11.39 23.52 23.91
CA SER A 12 -10.65 23.91 25.12
C SER A 12 -9.93 22.71 25.71
N ILE A 13 -8.60 22.66 25.59
CA ILE A 13 -7.76 21.69 26.31
C ILE A 13 -7.49 22.26 27.70
N THR A 14 -8.18 21.73 28.71
CA THR A 14 -7.92 22.01 30.13
C THR A 14 -6.82 21.06 30.61
N ILE A 15 -5.68 21.60 31.06
CA ILE A 15 -4.62 20.83 31.72
C ILE A 15 -4.96 20.77 33.22
N PRO A 16 -5.09 19.59 33.85
CA PRO A 16 -5.26 19.52 35.30
C PRO A 16 -3.93 19.80 36.00
N ALA A 17 -3.88 20.91 36.75
CA ALA A 17 -2.83 21.16 37.73
C ALA A 17 -3.09 20.29 38.97
N ALA A 18 -2.33 19.22 39.12
CA ALA A 18 -2.19 18.51 40.37
C ALA A 18 -0.72 18.57 40.78
N PHE A 19 -0.40 19.32 41.84
CA PHE A 19 0.52 18.93 42.90
C PHE A 19 0.56 20.07 43.93
N ALA A 20 -0.11 19.82 45.07
CA ALA A 20 -0.02 20.64 46.27
C ALA A 20 0.90 19.95 47.29
N GLN A 21 1.73 20.79 47.92
CA GLN A 21 2.23 20.74 49.31
C GLN A 21 2.85 19.46 49.87
N GLN A 22 4.14 19.58 50.25
CA GLN A 22 4.56 19.29 51.62
C GLN A 22 5.92 19.93 51.95
N GLN A 23 6.16 20.11 53.25
CA GLN A 23 7.27 20.78 53.97
C GLN A 23 7.13 22.31 54.06
N GLY A 24 7.17 22.93 55.23
CA GLY A 24 7.41 22.46 56.59
C GLY A 24 7.57 23.73 57.42
N SER A 25 6.88 23.81 58.54
CA SER A 25 6.91 24.93 59.47
C SER A 25 8.31 25.10 60.07
N ASP A 26 8.87 26.30 59.99
CA ASP A 26 9.85 26.72 60.99
C ASP A 26 9.68 28.21 61.34
N ASN A 27 9.58 28.46 62.64
CA ASN A 27 9.34 29.76 63.26
C ASN A 27 10.69 30.42 63.57
N SER A 28 10.91 31.64 63.09
CA SER A 28 11.93 32.56 63.64
C SER A 28 11.57 34.02 63.34
N PRO A 29 11.86 34.96 64.25
CA PRO A 29 11.17 36.25 64.30
C PRO A 29 11.72 37.31 63.34
N ARG A 30 10.80 38.19 62.93
CA ARG A 30 11.00 39.40 62.13
C ARG A 30 12.13 40.29 62.65
N THR A 31 13.19 40.45 61.86
CA THR A 31 14.07 41.62 61.92
C THR A 31 13.63 42.64 60.87
N ALA A 32 13.41 43.87 61.33
CA ALA A 32 13.05 45.01 60.49
C ALA A 32 14.20 45.36 59.54
N HIS A 33 13.91 45.43 58.24
CA HIS A 33 14.78 46.09 57.27
C HIS A 33 14.20 47.45 56.87
N PRO A 34 15.06 48.45 56.58
CA PRO A 34 14.67 49.84 56.42
C PRO A 34 13.81 50.02 55.17
N LYS A 35 12.95 51.06 55.18
CA LYS A 35 12.26 51.54 53.99
C LYS A 35 13.28 52.10 53.00
N ASP A 36 13.79 51.24 52.12
CA ASP A 36 14.47 51.68 50.90
C ASP A 36 13.40 52.02 49.87
N THR A 37 13.22 53.32 49.71
CA THR A 37 12.40 53.94 48.68
C THR A 37 13.14 53.79 47.35
N VAL A 38 13.12 52.59 46.76
CA VAL A 38 13.48 52.40 45.36
C VAL A 38 12.16 52.33 44.59
N SER A 39 11.90 53.34 43.76
CA SER A 39 10.83 53.21 42.77
C SER A 39 11.18 51.99 41.91
N ALA A 40 10.42 50.90 42.10
CA ALA A 40 10.39 49.83 41.13
C ALA A 40 9.70 50.39 39.90
N GLY A 41 10.47 51.12 39.06
CA GLY A 41 10.07 51.40 37.70
C GLY A 41 9.77 50.05 37.06
N PHE A 42 8.49 49.74 36.93
CA PHE A 42 8.02 48.62 36.14
C PHE A 42 8.37 48.95 34.68
N ASP A 43 9.56 48.53 34.27
CA ASP A 43 9.99 48.68 32.90
C ASP A 43 9.40 47.52 32.08
N ALA A 44 8.21 47.76 31.53
CA ALA A 44 7.50 46.82 30.67
C ALA A 44 8.35 46.35 29.48
N THR A 45 9.36 47.13 29.05
CA THR A 45 10.24 46.72 27.96
C THR A 45 11.14 45.55 28.35
N ARG A 46 11.61 45.46 29.60
CA ARG A 46 12.38 44.31 30.08
C ARG A 46 11.58 43.01 30.12
N GLN A 47 10.27 43.08 30.35
CA GLN A 47 9.38 41.91 30.22
C GLN A 47 9.06 41.58 28.75
N MET A 48 8.94 42.59 27.87
CA MET A 48 8.78 42.36 26.42
C MET A 48 9.98 41.64 25.80
N PHE A 49 11.20 41.84 26.34
CA PHE A 49 12.42 41.17 25.91
C PHE A 49 12.80 39.94 26.74
N GLN A 50 11.97 39.54 27.71
CA GLN A 50 12.20 38.30 28.44
C GLN A 50 11.99 37.14 27.46
N LYS A 51 13.10 36.50 27.05
CA LYS A 51 13.05 35.35 26.14
C LYS A 51 12.10 34.32 26.75
N ARG A 52 11.00 34.01 26.04
CA ARG A 52 10.07 32.95 26.44
C ARG A 52 10.89 31.70 26.70
N TYR A 53 10.57 30.98 27.77
CA TYR A 53 11.26 29.73 28.10
C TYR A 53 11.26 28.80 26.89
N GLN A 54 12.45 28.56 26.32
CA GLN A 54 12.69 27.59 25.26
C GLN A 54 13.30 26.35 25.89
N HIS A 55 12.76 25.17 25.58
CA HIS A 55 13.40 23.92 25.97
C HIS A 55 14.82 23.87 25.39
N PRO A 56 15.81 23.42 26.18
CA PRO A 56 17.19 23.36 25.71
C PRO A 56 17.32 22.38 24.54
N ASP A 57 18.15 22.74 23.57
CA ASP A 57 18.48 21.86 22.45
C ASP A 57 19.15 20.59 22.94
N ALA A 58 18.76 19.43 22.39
CA ALA A 58 19.36 18.15 22.73
C ALA A 58 20.82 18.04 22.25
N VAL A 59 21.14 18.74 21.16
CA VAL A 59 22.49 18.85 20.59
C VAL A 59 22.70 20.26 20.03
N PRO A 60 23.94 20.79 20.03
CA PRO A 60 24.23 22.07 19.39
C PRO A 60 23.95 22.00 17.89
N PHE A 61 23.33 23.06 17.36
CA PHE A 61 23.05 23.18 15.94
C PHE A 61 24.32 23.54 15.16
N ASP A 62 24.60 22.77 14.11
CA ASP A 62 25.71 23.01 13.22
C ASP A 62 25.38 24.18 12.29
N THR A 63 26.16 25.27 12.36
CA THR A 63 25.90 26.49 11.58
C THR A 63 26.46 26.43 10.16
N LEU A 64 27.24 25.40 9.81
CA LEU A 64 27.78 25.24 8.46
C LEU A 64 26.67 24.93 7.45
N TRP A 65 26.43 25.84 6.51
CA TRP A 65 25.31 25.77 5.56
C TRP A 65 25.23 24.42 4.81
N LYS A 66 26.36 23.86 4.36
CA LYS A 66 26.44 22.60 3.61
C LYS A 66 25.88 21.40 4.38
N ASN A 67 25.90 21.45 5.71
CA ASN A 67 25.52 20.35 6.57
C ASN A 67 23.99 20.27 6.79
N ASN A 68 23.28 21.34 6.43
CA ASN A 68 21.84 21.48 6.66
C ASN A 68 21.04 21.61 5.36
N VAL A 69 21.64 21.20 4.24
CA VAL A 69 20.96 21.12 2.94
C VAL A 69 20.42 19.70 2.73
N TYR A 70 19.17 19.63 2.27
CA TYR A 70 18.54 18.38 1.88
C TYR A 70 17.73 18.56 0.59
N ILE A 71 17.70 17.50 -0.21
CA ILE A 71 16.98 17.47 -1.50
C ILE A 71 15.71 16.66 -1.31
N SER A 72 14.60 17.12 -1.86
CA SER A 72 13.30 16.49 -1.74
C SER A 72 12.79 16.04 -3.10
N LEU A 73 12.17 14.87 -3.15
CA LEU A 73 11.31 14.43 -4.24
C LEU A 73 9.90 14.27 -3.69
N PHE A 74 8.89 14.83 -4.35
CA PHE A 74 7.51 14.77 -3.88
C PHE A 74 6.50 14.53 -5.00
N GLY A 75 5.38 13.93 -4.62
CA GLY A 75 4.24 13.64 -5.49
C GLY A 75 2.94 13.67 -4.70
N GLY A 76 1.86 14.06 -5.34
CA GLY A 76 0.59 14.30 -4.67
C GLY A 76 -0.55 14.53 -5.63
N MET A 77 -1.65 15.01 -5.08
CA MET A 77 -2.84 15.37 -5.82
C MET A 77 -3.31 16.75 -5.41
N ASP A 78 -3.68 17.55 -6.39
CA ASP A 78 -4.32 18.85 -6.20
C ASP A 78 -5.71 18.82 -6.85
N LYS A 79 -6.65 19.57 -6.27
CA LYS A 79 -7.98 19.80 -6.83
C LYS A 79 -8.23 21.30 -6.89
N MET A 80 -8.64 21.79 -8.05
CA MET A 80 -9.14 23.14 -8.20
C MET A 80 -10.55 23.23 -7.61
N ILE A 81 -10.83 24.32 -6.89
CA ILE A 81 -12.18 24.59 -6.43
C ILE A 81 -13.00 25.02 -7.66
N PRO A 82 -14.04 24.27 -8.06
CA PRO A 82 -14.78 24.54 -9.28
C PRO A 82 -15.50 25.89 -9.20
N ARG A 83 -15.48 26.66 -10.29
CA ARG A 83 -16.21 27.93 -10.41
C ARG A 83 -16.89 28.03 -11.78
N GLY A 84 -18.21 28.15 -11.80
CA GLY A 84 -18.98 28.18 -13.05
C GLY A 84 -18.86 26.87 -13.85
N ASN A 85 -18.66 26.98 -15.16
CA ASN A 85 -18.57 25.82 -16.07
C ASN A 85 -17.15 25.21 -16.15
N THR A 86 -16.14 25.77 -15.49
CA THR A 86 -14.75 25.24 -15.49
C THR A 86 -14.50 24.31 -14.30
N ASP A 87 -15.17 23.16 -14.28
CA ASP A 87 -14.92 22.12 -13.27
C ASP A 87 -13.78 21.19 -13.75
N PHE A 88 -12.73 21.07 -12.94
CA PHE A 88 -11.59 20.19 -13.21
C PHE A 88 -11.60 18.99 -12.27
N ASN A 89 -11.28 17.82 -12.82
CA ASN A 89 -11.01 16.62 -12.02
C ASN A 89 -9.74 16.81 -11.17
N THR A 90 -9.66 16.10 -10.05
CA THR A 90 -8.42 16.03 -9.25
C THR A 90 -7.25 15.60 -10.14
N GLY A 91 -6.16 16.36 -10.08
CA GLY A 91 -4.99 16.21 -10.92
C GLY A 91 -3.76 15.76 -10.12
N PRO A 92 -2.88 14.91 -10.66
CA PRO A 92 -1.61 14.63 -10.04
C PRO A 92 -0.70 15.87 -10.10
N ALA A 93 0.12 16.07 -9.06
CA ALA A 93 1.18 17.06 -9.00
C ALA A 93 2.44 16.42 -8.40
N GLY A 94 3.63 16.82 -8.84
CA GLY A 94 4.88 16.32 -8.32
C GLY A 94 6.04 17.25 -8.64
N GLY A 95 7.20 17.00 -8.04
CA GLY A 95 8.30 17.92 -8.14
C GLY A 95 9.55 17.53 -7.38
N ILE A 96 10.56 18.38 -7.49
CA ILE A 96 11.80 18.30 -6.74
C ILE A 96 12.00 19.59 -5.95
N ALA A 97 12.65 19.51 -4.80
CA ALA A 97 12.99 20.69 -4.01
C ALA A 97 14.40 20.61 -3.45
N ALA A 98 15.02 21.76 -3.23
CA ALA A 98 16.21 21.91 -2.42
C ALA A 98 15.83 22.73 -1.19
N SER A 99 16.16 22.22 0.00
CA SER A 99 15.86 22.88 1.25
C SER A 99 17.12 23.15 2.04
N TRP A 100 17.16 24.28 2.71
CA TRP A 100 18.24 24.69 3.60
C TRP A 100 17.68 25.06 4.96
N GLN A 101 18.08 24.30 5.98
CA GLN A 101 17.78 24.60 7.38
C GLN A 101 18.88 25.51 7.94
N PHE A 102 18.57 26.79 8.11
CA PHE A 102 19.56 27.79 8.55
C PHE A 102 19.55 28.01 10.07
N ALA A 103 18.50 27.56 10.75
CA ALA A 103 18.40 27.59 12.20
C ALA A 103 17.64 26.35 12.71
N PRO A 104 17.69 26.03 14.02
CA PRO A 104 17.10 24.79 14.54
C PRO A 104 15.62 24.61 14.20
N ALA A 105 14.85 25.70 14.21
CA ALA A 105 13.43 25.70 13.91
C ALA A 105 13.08 26.23 12.51
N HIS A 106 14.03 26.68 11.69
CA HIS A 106 13.73 27.43 10.47
C HIS A 106 14.46 26.89 9.25
N ALA A 107 13.70 26.68 8.18
CA ALA A 107 14.23 26.24 6.89
C ALA A 107 13.58 27.01 5.72
N LEU A 108 14.33 27.15 4.64
CA LEU A 108 13.85 27.64 3.35
C LEU A 108 13.85 26.49 2.35
N ARG A 109 12.86 26.45 1.45
CA ARG A 109 12.73 25.45 0.40
C ARG A 109 12.50 26.13 -0.94
N ALA A 110 13.28 25.77 -1.94
CA ALA A 110 13.03 26.13 -3.33
C ALA A 110 12.57 24.87 -4.07
N SER A 111 11.44 24.92 -4.76
CA SER A 111 10.87 23.75 -5.44
C SER A 111 10.49 24.01 -6.90
N LEU A 112 10.61 22.96 -7.71
CA LEU A 112 10.06 22.87 -9.06
C LEU A 112 8.86 21.94 -8.98
N LEU A 113 7.71 22.39 -9.45
CA LEU A 113 6.47 21.61 -9.49
C LEU A 113 6.00 21.40 -10.93
N ALA A 114 5.41 20.25 -11.21
CA ALA A 114 4.69 19.97 -12.44
C ALA A 114 3.41 19.19 -12.11
N GLY A 115 2.35 19.40 -12.88
CA GLY A 115 1.08 18.71 -12.62
C GLY A 115 0.09 18.89 -13.76
N ASN A 116 -0.98 18.09 -13.71
CA ASN A 116 -1.93 18.00 -14.82
C ASN A 116 -3.36 18.00 -14.28
N PHE A 117 -4.26 18.83 -14.81
CA PHE A 117 -5.70 18.75 -14.55
C PHE A 117 -6.45 18.32 -15.81
N SER A 118 -7.60 17.67 -15.66
CA SER A 118 -8.49 17.36 -16.79
C SER A 118 -9.82 18.08 -16.59
N ARG A 119 -10.23 18.90 -17.57
CA ARG A 119 -11.52 19.62 -17.54
C ARG A 119 -12.68 18.63 -17.73
N LYS A 120 -13.75 18.74 -16.94
CA LYS A 120 -14.86 17.76 -16.95
C LYS A 120 -15.75 17.83 -18.18
N ILE A 121 -15.85 18.99 -18.82
CA ILE A 121 -16.77 19.20 -19.96
C ILE A 121 -16.28 18.50 -21.22
N ASP A 122 -14.99 18.64 -21.56
CA ASP A 122 -14.43 18.19 -22.84
C ASP A 122 -13.16 17.33 -22.69
N ASN A 123 -12.80 17.02 -21.44
CA ASN A 123 -11.62 16.21 -21.08
C ASN A 123 -10.28 16.78 -21.59
N GLU A 124 -10.21 18.09 -21.84
CA GLU A 124 -8.97 18.75 -22.22
C GLU A 124 -8.01 18.80 -21.02
N THR A 125 -6.71 18.58 -21.29
CA THR A 125 -5.69 18.49 -20.25
C THR A 125 -4.98 19.82 -20.08
N LEU A 126 -5.04 20.36 -18.87
CA LEU A 126 -4.28 21.51 -18.43
C LEU A 126 -2.96 21.03 -17.84
N MET A 127 -1.84 21.40 -18.44
CA MET A 127 -0.51 21.15 -17.87
C MET A 127 -0.03 22.37 -17.11
N ARG A 128 0.59 22.16 -15.94
CA ARG A 128 1.21 23.22 -15.15
C ARG A 128 2.67 22.92 -14.82
N PHE A 129 3.49 23.96 -14.83
CA PHE A 129 4.87 23.96 -14.37
C PHE A 129 5.08 25.15 -13.46
N GLY A 130 5.70 24.98 -12.30
CA GLY A 130 5.85 26.07 -11.34
C GLY A 130 7.17 26.08 -10.59
N LEU A 131 7.57 27.28 -10.19
CA LEU A 131 8.68 27.54 -9.27
C LEU A 131 8.08 28.02 -7.95
N GLN A 132 8.53 27.47 -6.81
CA GLN A 132 8.04 27.90 -5.50
C GLN A 132 9.20 28.16 -4.53
N ALA A 133 8.99 29.12 -3.63
CA ALA A 133 9.88 29.46 -2.54
C ALA A 133 9.09 29.47 -1.23
N ASP A 134 9.45 28.56 -0.33
CA ASP A 134 8.66 28.24 0.85
C ASP A 134 9.51 28.42 2.11
N TYR A 135 8.87 28.95 3.14
CA TYR A 135 9.39 29.04 4.49
C TYR A 135 8.77 27.96 5.35
N LEU A 136 9.63 27.16 6.00
CA LEU A 136 9.24 26.06 6.86
C LEU A 136 9.64 26.38 8.30
N LEU A 137 8.64 26.41 9.18
CA LEU A 137 8.83 26.56 10.63
C LEU A 137 8.60 25.21 11.31
N ASN A 138 9.65 24.64 11.87
CA ASN A 138 9.59 23.43 12.68
C ASN A 138 9.12 23.77 14.10
N VAL A 139 7.81 23.74 14.28
CA VAL A 139 7.14 24.00 15.56
C VAL A 139 7.59 23.00 16.63
N SER A 140 7.85 21.75 16.24
CA SER A 140 8.34 20.72 17.15
C SER A 140 9.70 21.07 17.77
N SER A 141 10.63 21.56 16.96
CA SER A 141 11.93 22.05 17.46
C SER A 141 11.81 23.39 18.17
N TYR A 142 10.91 24.27 17.74
CA TYR A 142 10.68 25.57 18.41
C TYR A 142 10.17 25.42 19.85
N VAL A 143 9.26 24.46 20.10
CA VAL A 143 8.65 24.27 21.42
C VAL A 143 9.50 23.37 22.34
N ASN A 144 10.02 22.26 21.82
CA ASN A 144 10.69 21.22 22.63
C ASN A 144 12.21 21.18 22.48
N GLY A 145 12.81 22.23 21.88
CA GLY A 145 14.24 22.27 21.58
C GLY A 145 14.61 21.40 20.38
N TYR A 146 15.74 21.72 19.78
CA TYR A 146 16.28 21.01 18.63
C TYR A 146 16.65 19.58 18.99
N ASN A 147 16.03 18.61 18.31
CA ASN A 147 16.38 17.21 18.46
C ASN A 147 16.35 16.50 17.10
N PRO A 148 17.50 16.32 16.44
CA PRO A 148 17.59 15.65 15.14
C PRO A 148 17.31 14.14 15.24
N GLY A 149 17.33 13.56 16.44
CA GLY A 149 16.92 12.18 16.68
C GLY A 149 15.41 12.03 16.89
N ARG A 150 14.61 13.09 16.75
CA ARG A 150 13.16 13.01 16.91
C ARG A 150 12.55 12.25 15.72
N ILE A 151 11.78 11.20 16.02
CA ILE A 151 11.14 10.36 14.99
C ILE A 151 10.11 11.13 14.17
N PHE A 152 9.44 12.10 14.79
CA PHE A 152 8.33 12.83 14.20
C PHE A 152 8.46 14.32 14.47
N GLU A 153 8.27 15.14 13.43
CA GLU A 153 8.26 16.59 13.53
C GLU A 153 7.04 17.17 12.82
N PHE A 154 6.42 18.16 13.46
CA PHE A 154 5.40 19.01 12.88
C PHE A 154 6.03 20.33 12.44
N LEU A 155 5.86 20.65 11.16
CA LEU A 155 6.29 21.91 10.55
C LEU A 155 5.11 22.63 9.93
N THR A 156 5.11 23.96 9.95
CA THR A 156 4.19 24.78 9.15
C THR A 156 4.90 25.26 7.89
N VAL A 157 4.16 25.39 6.79
CA VAL A 157 4.67 25.81 5.50
C VAL A 157 3.92 27.06 5.05
N ALA A 158 4.65 28.09 4.65
CA ALA A 158 4.12 29.27 3.99
C ALA A 158 5.04 29.64 2.83
N GLY A 159 4.51 29.75 1.63
CA GLY A 159 5.31 29.99 0.44
C GLY A 159 4.59 30.79 -0.62
N VAL A 160 5.40 31.25 -1.58
CA VAL A 160 4.95 31.92 -2.79
C VAL A 160 5.47 31.17 -4.00
N GLY A 161 4.72 31.21 -5.09
CA GLY A 161 5.09 30.50 -6.30
C GLY A 161 4.69 31.24 -7.56
N TYR A 162 5.23 30.77 -8.67
CA TYR A 162 4.93 31.23 -10.01
C TYR A 162 4.71 30.02 -10.90
N GLN A 163 3.55 29.93 -11.53
CA GLN A 163 3.12 28.79 -12.33
C GLN A 163 2.79 29.22 -13.76
N LEU A 164 3.27 28.42 -14.70
CA LEU A 164 2.90 28.42 -16.10
C LEU A 164 1.82 27.38 -16.29
N SER A 165 0.66 27.78 -16.82
CA SER A 165 -0.44 26.88 -17.17
C SER A 165 -0.60 26.84 -18.68
N SER A 166 -0.73 25.65 -19.26
CA SER A 166 -1.02 25.46 -20.68
C SER A 166 -2.27 24.63 -20.88
N LEU A 167 -3.24 25.18 -21.61
CA LEU A 167 -4.49 24.54 -22.01
C LEU A 167 -4.81 24.94 -23.46
N ALA A 168 -5.15 23.96 -24.32
CA ALA A 168 -5.51 24.19 -25.72
C ALA A 168 -4.46 24.97 -26.56
N GLY A 169 -3.18 24.93 -26.18
CA GLY A 169 -2.11 25.69 -26.85
C GLY A 169 -2.01 27.17 -26.42
N ARG A 170 -2.81 27.62 -25.45
CA ARG A 170 -2.64 28.92 -24.79
C ARG A 170 -1.82 28.74 -23.51
N THR A 171 -0.97 29.71 -23.20
CA THR A 171 -0.15 29.72 -21.99
C THR A 171 -0.52 30.91 -21.12
N GLU A 172 -0.77 30.67 -19.85
CA GLU A 172 -1.10 31.68 -18.85
C GLU A 172 -0.07 31.66 -17.72
N HIS A 173 0.17 32.84 -17.13
CA HIS A 173 1.17 33.06 -16.10
C HIS A 173 0.49 33.44 -14.80
N VAL A 174 0.73 32.68 -13.74
CA VAL A 174 -0.05 32.78 -12.51
C VAL A 174 0.89 32.88 -11.32
N ALA A 175 0.71 33.88 -10.48
CA ALA A 175 1.38 33.96 -9.18
C ALA A 175 0.53 33.23 -8.13
N ASP A 176 1.18 32.51 -7.21
CA ASP A 176 0.53 31.77 -6.15
C ASP A 176 1.06 32.10 -4.76
N LEU A 177 0.17 32.00 -3.78
CA LEU A 177 0.46 31.99 -2.36
C LEU A 177 -0.11 30.71 -1.78
N HIS A 178 0.69 29.97 -1.04
CA HIS A 178 0.24 28.71 -0.45
C HIS A 178 0.63 28.57 1.01
N LEU A 179 -0.26 27.91 1.74
CA LEU A 179 -0.14 27.63 3.16
C LEU A 179 -0.37 26.14 3.37
N GLY A 180 0.36 25.55 4.31
CA GLY A 180 0.23 24.15 4.64
C GLY A 180 0.91 23.80 5.94
N PHE A 181 0.90 22.52 6.23
CA PHE A 181 1.69 21.96 7.31
C PHE A 181 2.28 20.64 6.85
N GLN A 182 3.44 20.31 7.36
CA GLN A 182 4.21 19.14 6.99
C GLN A 182 4.38 18.25 8.23
N LEU A 183 3.90 17.02 8.12
CA LEU A 183 4.13 15.94 9.08
C LEU A 183 5.35 15.17 8.60
N LYS A 184 6.49 15.35 9.26
CA LYS A 184 7.78 14.76 8.88
C LYS A 184 8.11 13.58 9.78
N LEU A 185 8.53 12.48 9.18
CA LEU A 185 8.99 11.26 9.84
C LEU A 185 10.48 11.05 9.50
N HIS A 186 11.30 10.77 10.51
CA HIS A 186 12.75 10.55 10.39
C HIS A 186 13.07 9.08 10.65
N PRO A 187 12.86 8.18 9.67
CA PRO A 187 13.14 6.77 9.85
C PRO A 187 14.64 6.45 9.79
N THR A 188 15.46 7.25 9.12
CA THR A 188 16.89 6.97 8.99
C THR A 188 17.71 8.23 9.19
N ALA A 189 19.03 8.09 9.35
CA ALA A 189 19.92 9.25 9.49
C ALA A 189 19.97 10.16 8.25
N HIS A 190 19.60 9.64 7.06
CA HIS A 190 19.71 10.32 5.78
C HIS A 190 18.37 10.63 5.12
N VAL A 191 17.34 9.82 5.37
CA VAL A 191 16.07 9.89 4.65
C VAL A 191 14.95 10.22 5.62
N ASP A 192 14.22 11.29 5.31
CA ASP A 192 12.97 11.65 5.97
C ASP A 192 11.81 11.49 4.99
N PHE A 193 10.64 11.05 5.47
CA PHE A 193 9.40 11.13 4.69
C PHE A 193 8.52 12.24 5.24
N TYR A 194 7.67 12.81 4.40
CA TYR A 194 6.68 13.77 4.87
C TYR A 194 5.36 13.70 4.13
N LEU A 195 4.29 14.07 4.84
CA LEU A 195 2.97 14.34 4.28
C LEU A 195 2.68 15.84 4.47
N GLU A 196 2.32 16.52 3.39
CA GLU A 196 2.06 17.95 3.36
C GLU A 196 0.72 18.25 2.68
N PRO A 197 -0.36 18.39 3.46
CA PRO A 197 -1.58 19.05 3.02
C PRO A 197 -1.32 20.54 2.79
N ARG A 198 -1.81 21.05 1.66
CA ARG A 198 -1.61 22.44 1.26
C ARG A 198 -2.86 23.06 0.65
N PHE A 199 -2.98 24.36 0.85
CA PHE A 199 -4.00 25.21 0.24
C PHE A 199 -3.29 26.34 -0.49
N THR A 200 -3.67 26.58 -1.74
CA THR A 200 -3.03 27.56 -2.62
C THR A 200 -4.08 28.51 -3.18
N ILE A 201 -3.80 29.80 -3.05
CA ILE A 201 -4.55 30.89 -3.69
C ILE A 201 -3.69 31.40 -4.85
N MET A 202 -4.31 31.63 -5.99
CA MET A 202 -3.64 31.92 -7.26
C MET A 202 -4.25 33.14 -7.90
N SER A 203 -3.48 33.92 -8.65
CA SER A 203 -4.03 35.00 -9.50
C SER A 203 -4.93 34.43 -10.59
N ASP A 204 -5.89 35.22 -11.05
CA ASP A 204 -6.85 34.84 -12.10
C ASP A 204 -6.18 34.30 -13.37
N GLY A 205 -6.86 33.40 -14.08
CA GLY A 205 -6.47 32.95 -15.43
C GLY A 205 -5.89 31.54 -15.50
N ILE A 206 -5.78 30.82 -14.36
CA ILE A 206 -5.28 29.44 -14.39
C ILE A 206 -6.27 28.46 -15.03
N ASP A 207 -7.56 28.80 -15.07
CA ASP A 207 -8.62 27.95 -15.60
C ASP A 207 -8.96 28.26 -17.08
N HIS A 208 -8.30 29.27 -17.67
CA HIS A 208 -8.50 29.77 -19.04
C HIS A 208 -9.98 30.11 -19.36
N SER A 209 -10.78 30.51 -18.36
CA SER A 209 -12.19 30.89 -18.53
C SER A 209 -12.34 32.32 -19.09
N PHE A 210 -13.22 32.51 -20.08
CA PHE A 210 -13.44 33.79 -20.77
C PHE A 210 -14.36 34.78 -20.03
N GLN A 211 -15.00 34.37 -18.92
CA GLN A 211 -15.82 35.29 -18.12
C GLN A 211 -14.97 35.92 -17.02
N LYS A 212 -14.67 37.22 -17.16
CA LYS A 212 -13.98 38.04 -16.15
C LYS A 212 -14.53 37.75 -14.75
N ASN A 213 -13.70 37.10 -13.95
CA ASN A 213 -13.95 36.80 -12.55
C ASN A 213 -13.93 38.10 -11.74
N TRP A 214 -15.04 38.46 -11.09
CA TRP A 214 -15.13 39.68 -10.29
C TRP A 214 -14.23 39.66 -9.04
N HIS A 215 -13.71 38.49 -8.65
CA HIS A 215 -12.79 38.32 -7.52
C HIS A 215 -11.31 38.26 -7.90
N LYS A 216 -10.94 38.08 -9.17
CA LYS A 216 -9.55 38.04 -9.69
C LYS A 216 -8.60 36.99 -9.03
N TYR A 217 -9.11 35.92 -8.43
CA TYR A 217 -8.29 34.84 -7.86
C TYR A 217 -8.95 33.46 -7.98
N ASP A 218 -8.10 32.43 -8.06
CA ASP A 218 -8.42 31.01 -8.09
C ASP A 218 -7.85 30.27 -6.87
N MET A 219 -8.40 29.10 -6.53
CA MET A 219 -8.02 28.35 -5.33
C MET A 219 -7.87 26.86 -5.62
N THR A 220 -6.83 26.26 -5.05
CA THR A 220 -6.59 24.81 -5.11
C THR A 220 -6.27 24.27 -3.72
N TYR A 221 -6.65 23.03 -3.48
CA TYR A 221 -6.26 22.30 -2.27
C TYR A 221 -5.77 20.91 -2.66
N GLY A 222 -4.84 20.39 -1.87
CA GLY A 222 -4.24 19.12 -2.18
C GLY A 222 -3.39 18.60 -1.05
N ALA A 223 -2.78 17.45 -1.28
CA ALA A 223 -1.80 16.88 -0.38
C ALA A 223 -0.68 16.25 -1.18
N THR A 224 0.55 16.44 -0.70
CA THR A 224 1.74 15.84 -1.27
C THR A 224 2.42 14.93 -0.25
N VAL A 225 3.00 13.85 -0.74
CA VAL A 225 3.91 13.00 0.02
C VAL A 225 5.28 13.18 -0.60
N GLY A 226 6.31 13.37 0.23
CA GLY A 226 7.66 13.53 -0.24
C GLY A 226 8.70 12.80 0.59
N MET A 227 9.87 12.67 0.00
CA MET A 227 11.05 12.07 0.59
C MET A 227 12.18 13.10 0.56
N ASN A 228 12.76 13.40 1.71
CA ASN A 228 13.94 14.25 1.85
C ASN A 228 15.18 13.34 1.96
N TYR A 229 16.22 13.64 1.20
CA TYR A 229 17.55 13.08 1.34
C TYR A 229 18.51 14.15 1.89
N ARG A 230 19.01 13.93 3.11
CA ARG A 230 20.00 14.78 3.79
C ARG A 230 21.41 14.38 3.37
N LEU A 231 22.18 15.37 2.92
CA LEU A 231 23.57 15.17 2.49
C LEU A 231 24.47 14.75 3.67
N LYS A 232 24.20 15.26 4.86
CA LYS A 232 24.86 14.86 6.11
C LYS A 232 23.93 14.00 6.95
N ALA A 233 24.37 12.80 7.31
CA ALA A 233 23.67 11.94 8.24
C ALA A 233 23.67 12.57 9.63
N TRP A 234 22.50 12.61 10.27
CA TRP A 234 22.43 12.94 11.69
C TRP A 234 22.72 11.70 12.52
N LYS A 235 23.53 11.84 13.58
CA LYS A 235 23.72 10.78 14.57
C LYS A 235 22.53 10.86 15.55
N PRO A 236 21.63 9.86 15.59
CA PRO A 236 20.54 9.87 16.55
C PRO A 236 21.10 9.86 17.97
N PHE A 237 20.64 10.79 18.80
CA PHE A 237 20.98 10.88 20.22
C PHE A 237 19.73 10.57 21.05
N GLY A 238 19.80 9.60 21.96
CA GLY A 238 18.69 9.17 22.82
C GLY A 238 18.12 7.78 22.52
N LYS A 239 17.31 7.26 23.46
CA LYS A 239 16.77 5.87 23.54
C LYS A 239 15.77 5.49 22.44
N ILE A 240 16.11 5.65 21.17
CA ILE A 240 15.41 4.96 20.09
C ILE A 240 16.25 3.74 19.78
N ARG A 241 15.75 2.55 20.15
CA ARG A 241 16.37 1.30 19.69
C ARG A 241 16.24 1.30 18.17
N ILE A 242 17.33 1.66 17.49
CA ILE A 242 17.48 1.48 16.06
C ILE A 242 17.30 -0.02 15.80
N LEU A 243 16.59 -0.37 14.72
CA LEU A 243 16.49 -1.76 14.32
C LEU A 243 17.89 -2.35 14.16
N GLU A 244 18.08 -3.58 14.60
CA GLU A 244 19.38 -4.24 14.59
C GLU A 244 19.81 -4.56 13.16
N GLY A 245 21.10 -4.37 12.85
CA GLY A 245 21.71 -4.64 11.54
C GLY A 245 21.79 -3.42 10.61
N ASN A 246 22.98 -3.23 10.00
CA ASN A 246 23.26 -2.13 9.07
C ASN A 246 23.15 -2.55 7.58
N ARG A 247 22.86 -3.83 7.28
CA ARG A 247 22.82 -4.30 5.89
C ARG A 247 21.46 -4.02 5.24
N PHE A 248 21.48 -3.86 3.92
CA PHE A 248 20.27 -3.56 3.15
C PHE A 248 19.13 -4.54 3.40
N LEU A 249 19.43 -5.83 3.51
CA LEU A 249 18.43 -6.88 3.68
C LEU A 249 17.97 -7.07 5.13
N ASP A 250 18.58 -6.43 6.13
CA ASP A 250 18.17 -6.60 7.53
C ASP A 250 16.78 -5.97 7.74
N ASN A 251 16.01 -6.48 8.71
CA ASN A 251 14.64 -6.00 8.98
C ASN A 251 13.66 -6.10 7.78
N THR A 252 13.96 -6.97 6.82
CA THR A 252 13.06 -7.29 5.72
C THR A 252 12.06 -8.37 6.13
N PHE A 253 10.92 -8.39 5.46
CA PHE A 253 9.92 -9.44 5.59
C PHE A 253 9.35 -9.77 4.21
N VAL A 254 8.86 -10.99 4.06
CA VAL A 254 8.11 -11.44 2.89
C VAL A 254 6.78 -11.98 3.38
N SER A 255 5.69 -11.62 2.70
CA SER A 255 4.36 -12.10 3.05
C SER A 255 3.61 -12.64 1.83
N VAL A 256 2.82 -13.67 2.05
CA VAL A 256 1.88 -14.23 1.07
C VAL A 256 0.50 -14.19 1.69
N ALA A 257 -0.49 -13.70 0.97
CA ALA A 257 -1.87 -13.65 1.43
C ALA A 257 -2.85 -14.09 0.35
N ALA A 258 -3.96 -14.67 0.79
CA ALA A 258 -5.11 -15.02 -0.03
C ALA A 258 -6.40 -14.60 0.68
N GLY A 259 -7.40 -14.21 -0.08
CA GLY A 259 -8.59 -13.58 0.47
C GLY A 259 -9.74 -13.46 -0.52
N GLY A 260 -10.74 -12.68 -0.13
CA GLY A 260 -11.88 -12.32 -0.97
C GLY A 260 -11.85 -10.83 -1.29
N GLN A 261 -12.17 -10.47 -2.54
CA GLN A 261 -12.41 -9.10 -2.98
C GLN A 261 -13.85 -8.94 -3.48
N LEU A 262 -14.45 -7.79 -3.21
CA LEU A 262 -15.73 -7.36 -3.75
C LEU A 262 -15.65 -5.90 -4.21
N GLN A 263 -16.42 -5.59 -5.26
CA GLN A 263 -16.58 -4.23 -5.77
C GLN A 263 -17.87 -3.63 -5.20
N ALA A 264 -17.78 -2.49 -4.52
CA ALA A 264 -18.96 -1.79 -4.04
C ALA A 264 -19.57 -0.93 -5.15
N SER A 265 -20.66 -1.42 -5.76
CA SER A 265 -21.46 -0.71 -6.76
C SER A 265 -22.95 -1.02 -6.57
N ARG A 266 -23.83 -0.12 -7.07
CA ARG A 266 -25.30 -0.32 -7.07
C ARG A 266 -25.71 -1.61 -7.78
N LEU A 267 -24.97 -1.99 -8.83
CA LEU A 267 -25.18 -3.23 -9.58
C LEU A 267 -24.81 -4.47 -8.75
N THR A 268 -23.80 -4.35 -7.89
CA THR A 268 -23.33 -5.44 -7.03
C THR A 268 -24.26 -5.66 -5.83
N SER A 269 -24.91 -4.60 -5.32
CA SER A 269 -25.94 -4.74 -4.28
C SER A 269 -27.18 -5.50 -4.74
N GLU A 270 -27.50 -5.50 -6.04
CA GLU A 270 -28.63 -6.24 -6.62
C GLU A 270 -28.35 -7.76 -6.77
N ILE A 271 -27.08 -8.17 -6.80
CA ILE A 271 -26.63 -9.58 -6.93
C ILE A 271 -26.45 -10.26 -5.56
N GLY A 272 -26.24 -9.46 -4.51
CA GLY A 272 -25.97 -9.89 -3.14
C GLY A 272 -24.46 -9.96 -2.82
N LEU A 273 -24.08 -9.43 -1.65
CA LEU A 273 -22.68 -9.26 -1.21
C LEU A 273 -21.85 -10.54 -1.29
N VAL A 274 -22.37 -11.68 -0.82
CA VAL A 274 -21.64 -12.96 -0.79
C VAL A 274 -21.35 -13.48 -2.20
N ASN A 275 -22.26 -13.23 -3.13
CA ASN A 275 -22.20 -13.76 -4.49
C ASN A 275 -21.24 -12.97 -5.39
N SER A 276 -20.97 -11.72 -5.03
CA SER A 276 -20.01 -10.84 -5.71
C SER A 276 -18.55 -11.08 -5.33
N VAL A 277 -18.30 -11.77 -4.20
CA VAL A 277 -16.94 -11.98 -3.71
C VAL A 277 -16.19 -12.93 -4.63
N GLY A 278 -15.08 -12.45 -5.19
CA GLY A 278 -14.14 -13.30 -5.90
C GLY A 278 -12.77 -13.38 -5.20
N PRO A 279 -11.89 -14.28 -5.66
CA PRO A 279 -10.61 -14.53 -5.01
C PRO A 279 -9.66 -13.33 -5.15
N HIS A 280 -8.87 -13.08 -4.11
CA HIS A 280 -7.76 -12.13 -4.09
C HIS A 280 -6.50 -12.83 -3.59
N ILE A 281 -5.37 -12.60 -4.24
CA ILE A 281 -4.08 -13.17 -3.84
C ILE A 281 -3.03 -12.08 -3.97
N SER A 282 -2.12 -12.01 -2.99
CA SER A 282 -1.02 -11.06 -2.98
C SER A 282 0.27 -11.66 -2.44
N LEU A 283 1.37 -11.29 -3.08
CA LEU A 283 2.74 -11.53 -2.63
C LEU A 283 3.38 -10.18 -2.33
N SER A 284 3.96 -10.02 -1.15
CA SER A 284 4.60 -8.77 -0.73
C SER A 284 5.99 -9.00 -0.18
N ALA A 285 6.85 -8.02 -0.39
CA ALA A 285 8.14 -7.89 0.27
C ALA A 285 8.24 -6.50 0.86
N GLY A 286 8.80 -6.39 2.06
CA GLY A 286 8.94 -5.09 2.71
C GLY A 286 10.13 -5.02 3.65
N LYS A 287 10.36 -3.81 4.16
CA LYS A 287 11.45 -3.49 5.08
C LYS A 287 10.95 -2.53 6.15
N TRP A 288 11.18 -2.89 7.40
CA TRP A 288 11.03 -1.95 8.52
C TRP A 288 12.23 -1.01 8.52
N LEU A 289 11.96 0.30 8.48
CA LEU A 289 12.98 1.34 8.52
C LEU A 289 13.26 1.78 9.96
N ILE A 290 12.21 1.83 10.78
CA ILE A 290 12.24 1.99 12.24
C ILE A 290 11.24 1.03 12.87
N PRO A 291 11.30 0.77 14.20
CA PRO A 291 10.38 -0.15 14.85
C PRO A 291 8.89 0.16 14.62
N ALA A 292 8.55 1.42 14.36
CA ALA A 292 7.17 1.86 14.12
C ALA A 292 6.80 1.99 12.64
N PHE A 293 7.75 2.02 11.69
CA PHE A 293 7.47 2.36 10.30
C PHE A 293 8.24 1.49 9.31
N GLY A 294 7.53 0.99 8.32
CA GLY A 294 8.06 0.15 7.26
C GLY A 294 7.51 0.51 5.89
N LEU A 295 8.15 -0.03 4.85
CA LEU A 295 7.70 0.06 3.47
C LEU A 295 7.38 -1.34 2.95
N ARG A 296 6.32 -1.46 2.15
CA ARG A 296 5.88 -2.72 1.56
C ARG A 296 5.58 -2.55 0.08
N LEU A 297 6.20 -3.41 -0.73
CA LEU A 297 5.89 -3.59 -2.13
C LEU A 297 5.08 -4.87 -2.27
N SER A 298 3.92 -4.80 -2.91
CA SER A 298 3.03 -5.96 -3.11
C SER A 298 2.66 -6.12 -4.58
N ALA A 299 2.68 -7.35 -5.07
CA ALA A 299 2.04 -7.76 -6.31
C ALA A 299 0.74 -8.49 -5.99
N PHE A 300 -0.32 -8.25 -6.74
CA PHE A 300 -1.61 -8.90 -6.49
C PHE A 300 -2.36 -9.23 -7.76
N LYS A 301 -3.29 -10.18 -7.63
CA LYS A 301 -4.30 -10.51 -8.62
C LYS A 301 -5.61 -10.80 -7.92
N SER A 302 -6.69 -10.26 -8.43
CA SER A 302 -8.03 -10.53 -7.93
C SER A 302 -9.05 -10.61 -9.06
N SER A 303 -10.16 -11.25 -8.76
CA SER A 303 -11.34 -11.19 -9.59
C SER A 303 -12.59 -10.99 -8.72
N ASP A 304 -13.62 -10.37 -9.28
CA ASP A 304 -14.90 -10.12 -8.62
C ASP A 304 -16.04 -10.12 -9.64
N THR A 305 -17.26 -10.45 -9.22
CA THR A 305 -18.43 -10.47 -10.09
C THR A 305 -19.14 -9.12 -10.00
N TRP A 306 -19.25 -8.40 -11.12
CA TRP A 306 -19.66 -7.00 -11.11
C TRP A 306 -21.03 -6.72 -11.74
N HIS A 307 -21.54 -7.63 -12.60
CA HIS A 307 -22.82 -7.42 -13.29
C HIS A 307 -23.58 -8.72 -13.58
N LYS A 308 -24.91 -8.71 -13.36
CA LYS A 308 -25.85 -9.71 -13.86
C LYS A 308 -26.47 -9.15 -15.14
N LYS A 309 -26.28 -9.82 -16.27
CA LYS A 309 -26.89 -9.45 -17.54
C LYS A 309 -28.08 -10.36 -17.82
N VAL A 310 -29.24 -9.76 -18.07
CA VAL A 310 -30.47 -10.43 -18.51
C VAL A 310 -30.75 -9.95 -19.93
N THR A 311 -30.56 -10.81 -20.92
CA THR A 311 -30.90 -10.52 -22.32
C THR A 311 -32.31 -11.02 -22.57
N ALA A 312 -33.23 -10.11 -22.91
CA ALA A 312 -34.61 -10.45 -23.24
C ALA A 312 -34.68 -11.32 -24.51
N SER A 313 -35.59 -12.30 -24.51
CA SER A 313 -35.82 -13.18 -25.66
C SER A 313 -36.27 -12.37 -26.88
N SER A 314 -35.63 -12.61 -28.03
CA SER A 314 -36.06 -12.10 -29.34
C SER A 314 -36.42 -13.28 -30.25
N ALA A 315 -37.17 -13.03 -31.32
CA ALA A 315 -37.71 -14.06 -32.23
C ALA A 315 -36.64 -14.99 -32.87
N SER A 316 -35.35 -14.65 -32.77
CA SER A 316 -34.21 -15.40 -33.30
C SER A 316 -33.20 -15.86 -32.23
N SER A 317 -33.42 -15.57 -30.94
CA SER A 317 -32.49 -15.95 -29.87
C SER A 317 -33.19 -16.09 -28.52
N ALA A 318 -33.02 -17.26 -27.88
CA ALA A 318 -33.51 -17.50 -26.52
C ALA A 318 -32.88 -16.50 -25.53
N GLY A 319 -33.67 -15.98 -24.59
CA GLY A 319 -33.19 -15.07 -23.56
C GLY A 319 -32.06 -15.71 -22.74
N GLU A 320 -31.03 -14.92 -22.40
CA GLU A 320 -29.86 -15.39 -21.65
C GLU A 320 -29.68 -14.60 -20.36
N GLU A 321 -29.58 -15.32 -19.23
CA GLU A 321 -29.11 -14.76 -17.96
C GLU A 321 -27.67 -15.22 -17.69
N PHE A 322 -26.73 -14.30 -17.48
CA PHE A 322 -25.36 -14.64 -17.10
C PHE A 322 -24.69 -13.58 -16.23
N TYR A 323 -23.67 -13.98 -15.47
CA TYR A 323 -22.88 -13.11 -14.58
C TYR A 323 -21.51 -12.81 -15.19
N GLU A 324 -21.13 -11.53 -15.23
CA GLU A 324 -19.86 -11.02 -15.78
C GLU A 324 -18.85 -10.70 -14.65
N MET A 325 -17.57 -11.03 -14.88
CA MET A 325 -16.48 -10.79 -13.93
C MET A 325 -15.55 -9.64 -14.34
N SER A 326 -14.99 -8.98 -13.32
CA SER A 326 -13.87 -8.05 -13.41
C SER A 326 -12.62 -8.74 -12.88
N ALA A 327 -11.50 -8.59 -13.57
CA ALA A 327 -10.19 -9.04 -13.11
C ALA A 327 -9.25 -7.85 -12.94
N TYR A 328 -8.55 -7.82 -11.81
CA TYR A 328 -7.56 -6.81 -11.47
C TYR A 328 -6.21 -7.49 -11.25
N ALA A 329 -5.14 -6.92 -11.82
CA ALA A 329 -3.78 -7.35 -11.53
C ALA A 329 -2.87 -6.12 -11.45
N GLY A 330 -1.93 -6.08 -10.51
CA GLY A 330 -1.09 -4.91 -10.37
C GLY A 330 -0.05 -4.99 -9.27
N GLY A 331 0.62 -3.86 -9.08
CA GLY A 331 1.58 -3.61 -8.02
C GLY A 331 1.10 -2.52 -7.06
N ARG A 332 1.55 -2.57 -5.81
CA ARG A 332 1.27 -1.59 -4.77
C ARG A 332 2.52 -1.22 -4.02
N LEU A 333 2.66 0.06 -3.71
CA LEU A 333 3.70 0.56 -2.83
C LEU A 333 3.03 1.24 -1.63
N GLU A 334 3.23 0.67 -0.44
CA GLU A 334 2.53 1.04 0.78
C GLU A 334 3.52 1.39 1.89
N GLY A 335 3.25 2.47 2.61
CA GLY A 335 3.83 2.73 3.92
C GLY A 335 3.07 1.97 5.00
N MET A 336 3.80 1.42 5.96
CA MET A 336 3.26 0.68 7.10
C MET A 336 3.60 1.43 8.39
N LEU A 337 2.61 1.62 9.25
CA LEU A 337 2.79 2.16 10.59
C LEU A 337 2.35 1.12 11.62
N ASP A 338 3.27 0.60 12.42
CA ASP A 338 2.95 -0.22 13.59
C ASP A 338 2.40 0.69 14.70
N ALA A 339 1.08 0.71 14.82
CA ALA A 339 0.40 1.50 15.84
C ALA A 339 0.65 0.94 17.25
N THR A 340 0.85 -0.38 17.38
CA THR A 340 1.05 -1.05 18.67
C THR A 340 2.33 -0.59 19.36
N TYR A 341 3.35 -0.18 18.61
CA TYR A 341 4.58 0.36 19.15
C TYR A 341 4.36 1.55 20.12
N PHE A 342 3.36 2.40 19.86
CA PHE A 342 3.09 3.58 20.69
C PHE A 342 2.30 3.27 21.97
N PHE A 343 1.55 2.17 21.99
CA PHE A 343 0.69 1.79 23.12
C PHE A 343 1.30 0.71 24.03
N ASN A 344 2.18 -0.14 23.50
CA ASN A 344 2.74 -1.28 24.22
C ASN A 344 4.17 -1.01 24.76
N GLY A 345 4.42 0.20 25.26
CA GLY A 345 5.71 0.55 25.86
C GLY A 345 6.92 0.44 24.91
N ARG A 346 6.71 0.59 23.59
CA ARG A 346 7.77 0.56 22.56
C ARG A 346 8.48 -0.80 22.40
N GLN A 347 7.77 -1.89 22.61
CA GLN A 347 8.29 -3.23 22.28
C GLN A 347 8.50 -3.39 20.77
N VAL A 348 9.70 -3.84 20.36
CA VAL A 348 10.11 -3.98 18.94
C VAL A 348 9.58 -5.26 18.28
N ASN A 349 9.17 -6.24 19.09
CA ASN A 349 8.71 -7.54 18.62
C ASN A 349 7.56 -8.05 19.50
N PRO A 350 6.39 -7.39 19.51
CA PRO A 350 5.24 -7.85 20.30
C PRO A 350 4.65 -9.14 19.69
N LYS A 351 3.95 -9.96 20.50
CA LYS A 351 3.25 -11.17 20.00
C LYS A 351 2.08 -10.81 19.07
N PHE A 352 1.43 -9.68 19.33
CA PHE A 352 0.35 -9.13 18.53
C PHE A 352 0.72 -7.70 18.10
N SER A 353 0.48 -7.36 16.83
CA SER A 353 0.74 -6.02 16.29
C SER A 353 -0.35 -5.61 15.31
N VAL A 354 -0.69 -4.32 15.33
CA VAL A 354 -1.66 -3.70 14.42
C VAL A 354 -0.91 -2.71 13.53
N ASN A 355 -0.80 -3.05 12.24
CA ASN A 355 -0.15 -2.20 11.26
C ASN A 355 -1.22 -1.47 10.42
N VAL A 356 -1.10 -0.15 10.34
CA VAL A 356 -1.90 0.67 9.42
C VAL A 356 -1.12 0.82 8.12
N LEU A 357 -1.81 0.63 6.99
CA LEU A 357 -1.25 0.60 5.65
C LEU A 357 -1.87 1.71 4.82
N ALA A 358 -1.04 2.47 4.10
CA ALA A 358 -1.52 3.45 3.13
C ALA A 358 -0.52 3.56 1.96
N GLY A 359 -1.02 3.66 0.73
CA GLY A 359 -0.15 3.65 -0.43
C GLY A 359 -0.80 3.92 -1.77
N GLY A 360 0.02 3.82 -2.81
CA GLY A 360 -0.40 3.89 -4.21
C GLY A 360 -0.50 2.51 -4.83
N GLU A 361 -1.42 2.37 -5.77
CA GLU A 361 -1.69 1.17 -6.55
C GLU A 361 -1.63 1.49 -8.04
N LEU A 362 -0.98 0.63 -8.80
CA LEU A 362 -0.93 0.70 -10.26
C LEU A 362 -1.22 -0.69 -10.80
N GLY A 363 -2.19 -0.78 -11.71
CA GLY A 363 -2.61 -2.07 -12.22
C GLY A 363 -3.25 -2.02 -13.59
N TYR A 364 -3.71 -3.18 -14.01
CA TYR A 364 -4.46 -3.42 -15.23
C TYR A 364 -5.80 -4.03 -14.86
N ILE A 365 -6.87 -3.50 -15.45
CA ILE A 365 -8.23 -3.99 -15.28
C ILE A 365 -8.72 -4.61 -16.59
N LEU A 366 -9.39 -5.76 -16.47
CA LEU A 366 -10.15 -6.39 -17.53
C LEU A 366 -11.57 -6.60 -17.01
N LYS A 367 -12.51 -5.83 -17.56
CA LYS A 367 -13.92 -5.82 -17.17
C LYS A 367 -14.74 -6.27 -18.37
N GLU A 368 -15.33 -7.46 -18.29
CA GLU A 368 -16.17 -7.97 -19.37
C GLU A 368 -17.45 -7.16 -19.45
N ASN A 369 -17.88 -6.78 -20.66
CA ASN A 369 -19.15 -6.09 -20.93
C ASN A 369 -19.67 -6.53 -22.31
N GLY A 370 -20.39 -7.65 -22.35
CA GLY A 370 -20.89 -8.25 -23.59
C GLY A 370 -19.80 -8.45 -24.66
N TYR A 371 -20.03 -7.92 -25.87
CA TYR A 371 -19.15 -8.14 -27.03
C TYR A 371 -17.84 -7.30 -27.03
N ARG A 372 -17.67 -6.33 -26.12
CA ARG A 372 -16.47 -5.47 -26.07
C ARG A 372 -15.95 -5.33 -24.63
N PRO A 373 -14.98 -6.14 -24.20
CA PRO A 373 -14.41 -6.03 -22.86
C PRO A 373 -13.67 -4.70 -22.68
N ALA A 374 -13.94 -4.02 -21.56
CA ALA A 374 -13.24 -2.83 -21.13
C ALA A 374 -11.86 -3.24 -20.57
N LYS A 375 -10.79 -2.77 -21.23
CA LYS A 375 -9.40 -3.07 -20.88
C LYS A 375 -8.64 -1.76 -20.69
N GLY A 376 -7.86 -1.66 -19.62
CA GLY A 376 -7.07 -0.47 -19.38
C GLY A 376 -6.13 -0.56 -18.20
N GLY A 377 -5.12 0.31 -18.19
CA GLY A 377 -4.37 0.61 -16.98
C GLY A 377 -5.21 1.45 -16.02
N TYR A 378 -5.02 1.24 -14.72
CA TYR A 378 -5.61 2.06 -13.68
C TYR A 378 -4.54 2.46 -12.67
N THR A 379 -4.81 3.58 -12.02
CA THR A 379 -4.05 4.04 -10.86
C THR A 379 -5.01 4.21 -9.70
N GLY A 380 -4.54 3.97 -8.48
CA GLY A 380 -5.40 4.02 -7.32
C GLY A 380 -4.66 4.32 -6.04
N PHE A 381 -5.45 4.63 -5.01
CA PHE A 381 -4.97 4.69 -3.64
C PHE A 381 -5.47 3.47 -2.90
N THR A 382 -4.65 2.99 -1.97
CA THR A 382 -5.03 1.89 -1.13
C THR A 382 -4.76 2.20 0.33
N GLY A 383 -5.62 1.68 1.19
CA GLY A 383 -5.48 1.74 2.63
C GLY A 383 -5.94 0.42 3.25
N GLY A 384 -5.33 0.03 4.35
CA GLY A 384 -5.67 -1.21 5.03
C GLY A 384 -5.21 -1.24 6.48
N VAL A 385 -5.70 -2.24 7.20
CA VAL A 385 -5.28 -2.53 8.57
C VAL A 385 -4.86 -3.99 8.60
N GLN A 386 -3.62 -4.27 8.98
CA GLN A 386 -3.10 -5.62 9.13
C GLN A 386 -3.01 -5.97 10.62
N LEU A 387 -3.85 -6.92 11.03
CA LEU A 387 -3.83 -7.52 12.36
C LEU A 387 -2.92 -8.73 12.32
N LYS A 388 -1.76 -8.65 12.96
CA LYS A 388 -0.70 -9.66 12.89
C LYS A 388 -0.47 -10.32 14.24
N TYR A 389 -0.36 -11.65 14.22
CA TYR A 389 -0.07 -12.50 15.37
C TYR A 389 1.14 -13.38 15.09
N ARG A 390 2.16 -13.32 15.95
CA ARG A 390 3.37 -14.16 15.82
C ARG A 390 3.07 -15.57 16.29
N LEU A 391 3.16 -16.53 15.37
CA LEU A 391 2.97 -17.95 15.67
C LEU A 391 4.22 -18.55 16.30
N PHE A 392 5.33 -18.62 15.56
CA PHE A 392 6.58 -19.26 16.00
C PHE A 392 7.80 -18.58 15.38
N GLY A 393 8.81 -18.27 16.20
CA GLY A 393 10.04 -17.63 15.74
C GLY A 393 9.76 -16.38 14.89
N ASP A 394 10.22 -16.40 13.65
CA ASP A 394 10.11 -15.28 12.70
C ASP A 394 8.85 -15.34 11.81
N VAL A 395 7.93 -16.30 12.06
CA VAL A 395 6.70 -16.51 11.26
C VAL A 395 5.48 -15.94 11.98
N SER A 396 4.72 -15.11 11.28
CA SER A 396 3.49 -14.48 11.77
C SER A 396 2.31 -14.77 10.84
N LEU A 397 1.13 -14.97 11.42
CA LEU A 397 -0.14 -14.98 10.70
C LEU A 397 -0.73 -13.58 10.74
N PHE A 398 -1.40 -13.15 9.68
CA PHE A 398 -2.13 -11.89 9.70
C PHE A 398 -3.47 -11.97 8.97
N VAL A 399 -4.36 -11.07 9.38
CA VAL A 399 -5.61 -10.76 8.68
C VAL A 399 -5.57 -9.28 8.29
N GLU A 400 -5.86 -8.99 7.02
CA GLU A 400 -5.75 -7.67 6.42
C GLU A 400 -7.04 -7.30 5.68
N PRO A 401 -8.01 -6.65 6.36
CA PRO A 401 -9.01 -5.84 5.69
C PRO A 401 -8.37 -4.62 5.01
N ARG A 402 -8.74 -4.38 3.76
CA ARG A 402 -8.24 -3.25 2.96
C ARG A 402 -9.26 -2.74 1.97
N THR A 403 -9.04 -1.51 1.53
CA THR A 403 -9.80 -0.84 0.48
C THR A 403 -8.84 -0.32 -0.60
N SER A 404 -9.31 -0.32 -1.85
CA SER A 404 -8.60 0.30 -2.98
C SER A 404 -9.56 1.12 -3.83
N LEU A 405 -9.11 2.31 -4.23
CA LEU A 405 -9.83 3.24 -5.09
C LEU A 405 -9.20 3.19 -6.48
N ALA A 406 -9.69 2.28 -7.33
CA ALA A 406 -9.12 2.04 -8.66
C ALA A 406 -9.72 3.02 -9.69
N SER A 407 -8.94 4.02 -10.12
CA SER A 407 -9.37 5.00 -11.13
C SER A 407 -8.82 4.65 -12.51
N TYR A 408 -9.71 4.51 -13.48
CA TYR A 408 -9.38 4.12 -14.87
C TYR A 408 -10.11 5.01 -15.88
N SER A 409 -9.57 5.09 -17.10
CA SER A 409 -10.17 5.84 -18.21
C SER A 409 -10.58 4.90 -19.33
N LEU A 410 -11.83 4.94 -19.76
CA LEU A 410 -12.31 4.19 -20.93
C LEU A 410 -12.55 5.14 -22.09
N LYS A 411 -12.02 4.80 -23.26
CA LYS A 411 -12.34 5.47 -24.52
C LYS A 411 -13.75 5.03 -24.94
N THR A 412 -14.70 5.97 -24.99
CA THR A 412 -16.03 5.70 -25.54
C THR A 412 -16.01 5.82 -27.07
N SER A 413 -16.99 5.19 -27.73
CA SER A 413 -17.19 5.27 -29.18
C SER A 413 -17.83 6.59 -29.61
N GLU A 414 -18.29 7.41 -28.65
CA GLU A 414 -18.80 8.76 -28.88
C GLU A 414 -17.66 9.68 -29.34
N LYS A 415 -17.87 10.34 -30.48
CA LYS A 415 -16.99 11.37 -31.01
C LYS A 415 -17.65 12.72 -30.78
N GLU A 416 -16.98 13.59 -30.03
CA GLU A 416 -17.28 15.02 -30.01
C GLU A 416 -16.13 15.73 -30.74
N GLU A 417 -16.47 16.61 -31.70
CA GLU A 417 -15.50 17.38 -32.51
C GLU A 417 -14.37 16.52 -33.13
N GLY A 418 -14.70 15.30 -33.58
CA GLY A 418 -13.73 14.41 -34.24
C GLY A 418 -12.74 13.70 -33.31
N ARG A 419 -12.83 13.90 -31.98
CA ARG A 419 -12.00 13.20 -30.96
C ARG A 419 -12.85 12.20 -30.19
N TYR A 420 -12.29 11.02 -29.90
CA TYR A 420 -12.94 10.03 -29.05
C TYR A 420 -12.99 10.53 -27.60
N VAL A 421 -14.18 10.60 -27.01
CA VAL A 421 -14.35 11.01 -25.61
C VAL A 421 -13.77 9.91 -24.71
N ALA A 422 -13.00 10.28 -23.68
CA ALA A 422 -12.53 9.34 -22.66
C ALA A 422 -13.22 9.63 -21.33
N LYS A 423 -14.06 8.70 -20.85
CA LYS A 423 -14.76 8.82 -19.57
C LYS A 423 -13.91 8.18 -18.46
N LYS A 424 -13.67 8.91 -17.37
CA LYS A 424 -12.99 8.41 -16.17
C LYS A 424 -14.00 7.75 -15.23
N PHE A 425 -13.63 6.59 -14.72
CA PHE A 425 -14.41 5.80 -13.74
C PHE A 425 -13.53 5.50 -12.53
N THR A 426 -14.16 5.34 -11.36
CA THR A 426 -13.47 4.95 -10.13
C THR A 426 -14.25 3.81 -9.49
N ASP A 427 -13.58 2.67 -9.33
CA ASP A 427 -14.13 1.48 -8.68
C ASP A 427 -13.62 1.37 -7.24
N ASN A 428 -14.55 1.24 -6.29
CA ASN A 428 -14.27 1.06 -4.87
C ASN A 428 -14.19 -0.44 -4.56
N LEU A 429 -12.98 -0.94 -4.29
CA LEU A 429 -12.71 -2.34 -4.02
C LEU A 429 -12.49 -2.55 -2.53
N TYR A 430 -13.16 -3.53 -1.96
CA TYR A 430 -12.92 -3.98 -0.58
C TYR A 430 -12.39 -5.41 -0.62
N SER A 431 -11.35 -5.69 0.14
CA SER A 431 -10.84 -7.06 0.29
C SER A 431 -10.47 -7.38 1.72
N ILE A 432 -10.61 -8.67 2.06
CA ILE A 432 -10.17 -9.24 3.33
C ILE A 432 -9.22 -10.37 3.00
N ASN A 433 -7.97 -10.22 3.42
CA ASN A 433 -6.91 -11.18 3.14
C ASN A 433 -6.45 -11.86 4.42
N VAL A 434 -6.14 -13.15 4.34
CA VAL A 434 -5.46 -13.90 5.39
C VAL A 434 -4.12 -14.33 4.82
N GLY A 435 -3.04 -14.08 5.56
CA GLY A 435 -1.70 -14.31 5.06
C GLY A 435 -0.69 -14.69 6.13
N ILE A 436 0.47 -15.14 5.64
CA ILE A 436 1.62 -15.50 6.46
C ILE A 436 2.75 -14.53 6.10
N GLU A 437 3.42 -14.00 7.12
CA GLU A 437 4.59 -13.14 7.03
C GLU A 437 5.80 -13.84 7.64
N ILE A 438 6.91 -13.89 6.91
CA ILE A 438 8.20 -14.36 7.40
C ILE A 438 9.12 -13.14 7.53
N ARG A 439 9.48 -12.80 8.77
CA ARG A 439 10.49 -11.79 9.06
C ARG A 439 11.88 -12.41 8.87
N ARG A 440 12.83 -11.61 8.39
CA ARG A 440 14.23 -12.02 8.37
C ARG A 440 14.73 -12.11 9.82
N ALA A 441 15.35 -13.23 10.17
CA ALA A 441 15.93 -13.43 11.49
C ALA A 441 17.10 -12.45 11.72
N ASP A 442 17.34 -12.11 12.99
CA ASP A 442 18.43 -11.25 13.41
C ASP A 442 19.81 -11.79 12.98
N GLU A 443 20.81 -10.89 12.87
CA GLU A 443 22.11 -11.23 12.31
C GLU A 443 22.82 -12.34 13.10
N GLU A 444 22.79 -12.28 14.43
CA GLU A 444 23.39 -13.30 15.31
C GLU A 444 22.78 -14.69 15.06
N ASN A 445 21.44 -14.76 15.05
CA ASN A 445 20.71 -16.01 14.77
C ASN A 445 21.02 -16.55 13.36
N ARG A 446 21.17 -15.67 12.37
CA ARG A 446 21.59 -16.07 11.02
C ARG A 446 23.03 -16.56 10.97
N MET A 447 23.95 -15.92 11.68
CA MET A 447 25.35 -16.34 11.74
C MET A 447 25.47 -17.72 12.37
N ALA A 448 24.79 -17.96 13.50
CA ALA A 448 24.72 -19.28 14.11
C ALA A 448 24.16 -20.33 13.15
N ARG A 449 23.07 -20.01 12.44
CA ARG A 449 22.46 -20.91 11.44
C ARG A 449 23.24 -21.05 10.14
N SER A 450 24.20 -20.17 9.85
CA SER A 450 25.02 -20.26 8.64
C SER A 450 26.00 -21.45 8.70
N LEU A 451 26.49 -21.76 9.90
CA LEU A 451 27.34 -22.92 10.18
C LEU A 451 26.61 -24.24 9.90
N ASN A 452 25.29 -24.27 10.10
CA ASN A 452 24.49 -25.46 9.84
C ASN A 452 24.47 -25.89 8.37
N ARG A 453 24.90 -25.02 7.44
CA ARG A 453 24.91 -25.32 6.01
C ARG A 453 25.77 -26.55 5.69
N GLU A 454 26.81 -26.81 6.47
CA GLU A 454 27.67 -27.99 6.32
C GLU A 454 26.95 -29.30 6.71
N MET A 455 25.92 -29.23 7.55
CA MET A 455 25.12 -30.39 7.94
C MET A 455 24.08 -30.79 6.88
N PHE A 456 23.88 -29.97 5.85
CA PHE A 456 22.89 -30.25 4.81
C PHE A 456 23.34 -31.42 3.92
N ARG A 457 22.44 -32.40 3.72
CA ARG A 457 22.63 -33.50 2.78
C ARG A 457 21.55 -33.43 1.68
N PRO A 458 21.94 -33.38 0.40
CA PRO A 458 20.98 -33.51 -0.70
C PRO A 458 20.20 -34.81 -0.56
N SER A 459 18.88 -34.73 -0.72
CA SER A 459 17.99 -35.88 -0.55
C SER A 459 16.93 -35.91 -1.64
N PHE A 460 16.40 -37.10 -1.91
CA PHE A 460 15.21 -37.24 -2.74
C PHE A 460 13.97 -37.17 -1.84
N PHE A 461 12.84 -36.82 -2.44
CA PHE A 461 11.56 -36.90 -1.75
C PHE A 461 10.46 -37.40 -2.69
N VAL A 462 9.50 -38.09 -2.10
CA VAL A 462 8.24 -38.47 -2.75
C VAL A 462 7.10 -37.96 -1.89
N SER A 463 6.04 -37.48 -2.53
CA SER A 463 4.87 -36.94 -1.84
C SER A 463 3.59 -37.37 -2.53
N GLY A 464 2.55 -37.57 -1.72
CA GLY A 464 1.18 -37.78 -2.18
C GLY A 464 0.27 -36.75 -1.52
N ALA A 465 -0.68 -36.19 -2.27
CA ALA A 465 -1.64 -35.22 -1.77
C ALA A 465 -3.03 -35.45 -2.35
N ILE A 466 -4.02 -35.05 -1.57
CA ILE A 466 -5.40 -34.92 -2.02
C ILE A 466 -5.88 -33.50 -1.71
N GLY A 467 -6.80 -33.00 -2.51
CA GLY A 467 -7.29 -31.65 -2.35
C GLY A 467 -8.54 -31.39 -3.15
N PHE A 468 -8.82 -30.11 -3.31
CA PHE A 468 -9.92 -29.63 -4.11
C PHE A 468 -9.44 -28.56 -5.08
N SER A 469 -10.05 -28.54 -6.26
CA SER A 469 -9.78 -27.57 -7.31
C SER A 469 -11.08 -26.91 -7.75
N THR A 470 -10.98 -25.67 -8.20
CA THR A 470 -12.08 -24.94 -8.81
C THR A 470 -11.54 -24.14 -10.00
N PRO A 471 -12.17 -24.25 -11.18
CA PRO A 471 -11.87 -23.36 -12.29
C PRO A 471 -12.51 -22.00 -12.01
N ILE A 472 -11.82 -20.92 -12.38
CA ILE A 472 -12.37 -19.56 -12.36
C ILE A 472 -12.99 -19.30 -13.72
N GLN A 473 -14.33 -19.40 -13.79
CA GLN A 473 -15.11 -19.05 -14.98
C GLN A 473 -15.45 -17.56 -14.97
N MET A 474 -15.10 -16.86 -16.06
CA MET A 474 -15.39 -15.43 -16.25
C MET A 474 -16.87 -15.17 -16.56
N LYS A 475 -17.55 -16.12 -17.23
CA LYS A 475 -19.00 -16.12 -17.49
C LYS A 475 -19.64 -17.31 -16.77
N ARG A 476 -20.69 -17.08 -15.98
CA ARG A 476 -21.45 -18.14 -15.30
C ARG A 476 -22.96 -18.01 -15.54
N TYR A 477 -23.63 -19.13 -15.77
CA TYR A 477 -25.10 -19.20 -15.90
C TYR A 477 -25.79 -19.52 -14.56
N GLU A 478 -25.14 -20.31 -13.68
CA GLU A 478 -25.53 -20.48 -12.28
C GLU A 478 -24.49 -19.89 -11.31
N LEU A 479 -24.93 -19.54 -10.11
CA LEU A 479 -24.07 -18.97 -9.05
C LEU A 479 -23.20 -20.00 -8.32
N LYS A 480 -23.42 -21.31 -8.58
CA LYS A 480 -22.74 -22.41 -7.88
C LYS A 480 -21.28 -22.51 -8.32
N ARG A 481 -20.38 -22.75 -7.36
CA ARG A 481 -18.99 -23.11 -7.62
C ARG A 481 -18.83 -24.62 -7.45
N TYR A 482 -18.39 -25.29 -8.51
CA TYR A 482 -18.05 -26.70 -8.43
C TYR A 482 -16.64 -26.87 -7.88
N PHE A 483 -16.55 -27.57 -6.76
CA PHE A 483 -15.28 -28.03 -6.20
C PHE A 483 -15.06 -29.45 -6.68
N GLY A 484 -14.11 -29.63 -7.59
CA GLY A 484 -13.60 -30.96 -7.97
C GLY A 484 -12.61 -31.44 -6.93
N TYR A 485 -12.50 -32.76 -6.72
CA TYR A 485 -11.37 -33.29 -5.95
C TYR A 485 -10.11 -33.30 -6.82
N GLN A 486 -8.94 -33.29 -6.20
CA GLN A 486 -7.66 -33.39 -6.89
C GLN A 486 -6.80 -34.42 -6.18
N ALA A 487 -6.22 -35.35 -6.92
CA ALA A 487 -5.25 -36.31 -6.40
C ALA A 487 -3.90 -36.06 -7.07
N MET A 488 -2.82 -36.05 -6.28
CA MET A 488 -1.48 -35.69 -6.74
C MET A 488 -0.42 -36.65 -6.22
N ILE A 489 0.56 -36.96 -7.07
CA ILE A 489 1.79 -37.65 -6.69
C ILE A 489 2.95 -36.84 -7.24
N ASN A 490 3.93 -36.54 -6.39
CA ASN A 490 5.13 -35.82 -6.82
C ASN A 490 6.40 -36.52 -6.35
N ALA A 491 7.45 -36.46 -7.17
CA ALA A 491 8.80 -36.89 -6.82
C ALA A 491 9.78 -35.75 -7.11
N GLY A 492 10.77 -35.55 -6.26
CA GLY A 492 11.68 -34.44 -6.41
C GLY A 492 13.02 -34.64 -5.72
N ARG A 493 13.91 -33.67 -5.92
CA ARG A 493 15.25 -33.65 -5.33
C ARG A 493 15.54 -32.29 -4.71
N ILE A 494 16.08 -32.32 -3.49
CA ILE A 494 16.57 -31.13 -2.79
C ILE A 494 18.07 -31.02 -3.05
N PHE A 495 18.48 -29.96 -3.74
CA PHE A 495 19.88 -29.77 -4.14
C PHE A 495 20.66 -28.97 -3.10
N THR A 496 20.03 -27.94 -2.53
CA THR A 496 20.61 -27.05 -1.52
C THR A 496 19.56 -26.79 -0.44
N PRO A 497 19.93 -26.19 0.71
CA PRO A 497 18.95 -25.73 1.69
C PRO A 497 17.88 -24.79 1.10
N LEU A 498 18.16 -24.15 -0.04
CA LEU A 498 17.27 -23.15 -0.65
C LEU A 498 16.51 -23.69 -1.86
N SER A 499 17.03 -24.67 -2.59
CA SER A 499 16.55 -25.01 -3.93
C SER A 499 16.22 -26.49 -4.05
N SER A 500 15.03 -26.79 -4.55
CA SER A 500 14.61 -28.14 -4.94
C SER A 500 13.85 -28.12 -6.27
N LEU A 501 13.81 -29.27 -6.93
CA LEU A 501 13.02 -29.50 -8.14
C LEU A 501 12.04 -30.63 -7.89
N ARG A 502 10.82 -30.48 -8.40
CA ARG A 502 9.72 -31.43 -8.23
C ARG A 502 9.06 -31.72 -9.57
N LEU A 503 8.85 -33.00 -9.83
CA LEU A 503 8.00 -33.50 -10.90
C LEU A 503 6.70 -33.99 -10.29
N GLY A 504 5.58 -33.47 -10.76
CA GLY A 504 4.25 -33.81 -10.29
C GLY A 504 3.39 -34.45 -11.37
N ALA A 505 2.50 -35.34 -10.96
CA ALA A 505 1.39 -35.82 -11.76
C ALA A 505 0.10 -35.71 -10.94
N ASP A 506 -0.97 -35.20 -11.54
CA ASP A 506 -2.25 -35.05 -10.85
C ASP A 506 -3.45 -35.36 -11.75
N TYR A 507 -4.52 -35.82 -11.10
CA TYR A 507 -5.81 -36.11 -11.71
C TYR A 507 -6.89 -35.27 -11.04
N THR A 508 -7.70 -34.60 -11.86
CA THR A 508 -8.70 -33.64 -11.44
C THR A 508 -9.97 -33.79 -12.29
N PRO A 509 -11.07 -34.35 -11.76
CA PRO A 509 -12.38 -34.26 -12.40
C PRO A 509 -12.95 -32.86 -12.19
N LEU A 510 -13.44 -32.25 -13.27
CA LEU A 510 -14.03 -30.92 -13.27
C LEU A 510 -15.48 -30.98 -13.74
N SER A 511 -16.28 -30.04 -13.24
CA SER A 511 -17.65 -29.83 -13.66
C SER A 511 -17.85 -28.36 -13.98
N THR A 512 -18.43 -28.07 -15.14
CA THR A 512 -18.64 -26.71 -15.64
C THR A 512 -20.04 -26.58 -16.22
N ASP A 513 -20.76 -25.52 -15.87
CA ASP A 513 -22.06 -25.25 -16.47
C ASP A 513 -21.91 -24.62 -17.86
N LEU A 514 -22.50 -25.25 -18.86
CA LEU A 514 -22.81 -24.67 -20.16
C LEU A 514 -24.30 -24.26 -20.20
N LYS A 515 -24.68 -23.51 -21.23
CA LYS A 515 -26.05 -22.98 -21.42
C LYS A 515 -27.08 -24.12 -21.41
N GLY A 516 -27.67 -24.40 -20.25
CA GLY A 516 -28.70 -25.43 -20.04
C GLY A 516 -28.21 -26.83 -19.66
N GLU A 517 -26.89 -27.10 -19.61
CA GLU A 517 -26.33 -28.42 -19.28
C GLU A 517 -25.02 -28.34 -18.49
N THR A 518 -24.84 -29.21 -17.50
CA THR A 518 -23.57 -29.35 -16.76
C THR A 518 -22.67 -30.38 -17.46
N VAL A 519 -21.53 -29.94 -17.97
CA VAL A 519 -20.54 -30.84 -18.59
C VAL A 519 -19.50 -31.24 -17.56
N LYS A 520 -19.23 -32.55 -17.50
CA LYS A 520 -18.17 -33.14 -16.69
C LYS A 520 -17.03 -33.58 -17.60
N TYR A 521 -15.81 -33.25 -17.24
CA TYR A 521 -14.62 -33.72 -17.94
C TYR A 521 -13.50 -33.95 -16.94
N ASP A 522 -12.63 -34.90 -17.29
CA ASP A 522 -11.50 -35.28 -16.45
C ASP A 522 -10.23 -34.59 -16.97
N MET A 523 -9.33 -34.25 -16.06
CA MET A 523 -8.03 -33.68 -16.41
C MET A 523 -6.92 -34.49 -15.80
N ALA A 524 -5.99 -34.94 -16.63
CA ALA A 524 -4.70 -35.46 -16.21
C ALA A 524 -3.62 -34.41 -16.50
N SER A 525 -2.76 -34.11 -15.53
CA SER A 525 -1.68 -33.15 -15.72
C SER A 525 -0.35 -33.61 -15.17
N GLY A 526 0.72 -33.20 -15.84
CA GLY A 526 2.10 -33.34 -15.40
C GLY A 526 2.72 -31.96 -15.21
N SER A 527 3.49 -31.79 -14.14
CA SER A 527 4.17 -30.52 -13.85
C SER A 527 5.64 -30.69 -13.49
N LEU A 528 6.40 -29.63 -13.76
CA LEU A 528 7.80 -29.48 -13.38
C LEU A 528 7.96 -28.16 -12.63
N ASP A 529 8.21 -28.26 -11.34
CA ASP A 529 8.29 -27.12 -10.42
C ASP A 529 9.70 -26.93 -9.88
N TYR A 530 10.14 -25.67 -9.88
CA TYR A 530 11.24 -25.21 -9.04
C TYR A 530 10.68 -24.71 -7.71
N MET A 531 11.21 -25.21 -6.60
CA MET A 531 10.82 -24.79 -5.26
C MET A 531 11.97 -24.06 -4.56
N LEU A 532 11.65 -22.89 -4.02
CA LEU A 532 12.53 -22.03 -3.24
C LEU A 532 12.11 -22.05 -1.77
N ASN A 533 13.01 -22.48 -0.89
CA ASN A 533 12.79 -22.48 0.54
C ASN A 533 12.95 -21.06 1.12
N LEU A 534 11.82 -20.35 1.20
CA LEU A 534 11.74 -18.99 1.70
C LEU A 534 12.13 -18.90 3.17
N THR A 535 11.82 -19.93 3.96
CA THR A 535 12.15 -19.95 5.40
C THR A 535 13.66 -20.00 5.60
N ASN A 536 14.37 -20.88 4.89
CA ASN A 536 15.84 -20.94 4.92
C ASN A 536 16.48 -19.68 4.36
N LEU A 537 15.90 -19.07 3.31
CA LEU A 537 16.41 -17.83 2.72
C LEU A 537 16.38 -16.68 3.74
N MET A 538 15.27 -16.54 4.45
CA MET A 538 15.04 -15.45 5.40
C MET A 538 15.73 -15.68 6.74
N THR A 539 15.70 -16.92 7.26
CA THR A 539 16.09 -17.21 8.65
C THR A 539 17.39 -18.00 8.80
N GLY A 540 17.99 -18.49 7.70
CA GLY A 540 19.14 -19.40 7.72
C GLY A 540 18.72 -20.87 7.75
N TYR A 541 19.65 -21.81 7.48
CA TYR A 541 19.34 -23.24 7.52
C TYR A 541 19.35 -23.77 8.96
N ASP A 542 18.33 -24.54 9.31
CA ASP A 542 18.23 -25.18 10.62
C ASP A 542 17.78 -26.64 10.44
N PRO A 543 18.64 -27.62 10.76
CA PRO A 543 18.33 -29.03 10.58
C PRO A 543 17.24 -29.51 11.53
N GLU A 544 16.98 -28.85 12.66
CA GLU A 544 15.96 -29.25 13.62
C GLU A 544 14.61 -28.57 13.39
N ARG A 545 14.53 -27.70 12.37
CA ARG A 545 13.32 -26.93 12.11
C ARG A 545 12.12 -27.81 11.79
N LYS A 546 11.05 -27.62 12.60
CA LYS A 546 9.78 -28.32 12.44
C LYS A 546 8.90 -27.77 11.33
N TYR A 547 8.90 -26.47 11.07
CA TYR A 547 8.02 -25.82 10.10
C TYR A 547 8.81 -25.21 8.94
N ASP A 548 8.32 -25.35 7.72
CA ASP A 548 9.03 -24.88 6.54
C ASP A 548 8.05 -24.40 5.47
N ILE A 549 8.30 -23.19 4.97
CA ILE A 549 7.52 -22.53 3.93
C ILE A 549 8.39 -22.39 2.68
N GLN A 550 7.89 -22.92 1.57
CA GLN A 550 8.54 -22.89 0.26
C GLN A 550 7.61 -22.25 -0.76
N LEU A 551 8.16 -21.43 -1.64
CA LEU A 551 7.47 -20.98 -2.84
C LEU A 551 7.80 -21.92 -3.98
N PHE A 552 6.85 -22.24 -4.84
CA PHE A 552 7.14 -22.98 -6.06
C PHE A 552 6.52 -22.30 -7.27
N ALA A 553 7.19 -22.45 -8.40
CA ALA A 553 6.71 -22.05 -9.71
C ALA A 553 7.21 -23.03 -10.76
N GLY A 554 6.38 -23.33 -11.74
CA GLY A 554 6.63 -24.39 -12.70
C GLY A 554 5.81 -24.29 -13.97
N VAL A 555 6.09 -25.21 -14.87
CA VAL A 555 5.31 -25.44 -16.09
C VAL A 555 4.41 -26.64 -15.88
N VAL A 556 3.18 -26.56 -16.37
CA VAL A 556 2.20 -27.64 -16.29
C VAL A 556 1.66 -27.96 -17.68
N ALA A 557 1.64 -29.24 -18.01
CA ALA A 557 0.97 -29.80 -19.17
C ALA A 557 -0.30 -30.51 -18.68
N SER A 558 -1.45 -30.27 -19.32
CA SER A 558 -2.72 -30.86 -18.93
C SER A 558 -3.46 -31.41 -20.15
N MET A 559 -4.07 -32.57 -20.01
CA MET A 559 -4.85 -33.23 -21.05
C MET A 559 -6.28 -33.42 -20.55
N ARG A 560 -7.27 -32.98 -21.34
CA ARG A 560 -8.68 -33.25 -21.08
C ARG A 560 -9.04 -34.65 -21.57
N MET A 561 -9.66 -35.43 -20.69
CA MET A 561 -10.14 -36.78 -20.93
C MET A 561 -11.68 -36.77 -20.88
N GLN A 562 -12.32 -37.48 -21.81
CA GLN A 562 -13.75 -37.43 -22.16
C GLN A 562 -14.15 -36.15 -22.93
N HIS A 563 -14.73 -36.34 -24.13
CA HIS A 563 -15.05 -35.34 -25.17
C HIS A 563 -13.84 -34.53 -25.70
N GLU A 564 -13.42 -34.86 -26.93
CA GLU A 564 -12.27 -34.29 -27.66
C GLU A 564 -10.99 -34.07 -26.83
N SER A 565 -10.05 -35.01 -26.94
CA SER A 565 -8.72 -34.92 -26.32
C SER A 565 -7.95 -33.70 -26.81
N ARG A 566 -7.87 -32.65 -25.99
CA ARG A 566 -7.01 -31.48 -26.22
C ARG A 566 -5.93 -31.38 -25.15
N PHE A 567 -4.77 -30.92 -25.60
CA PHE A 567 -3.58 -30.74 -24.77
C PHE A 567 -3.37 -29.25 -24.49
N PHE A 568 -3.10 -28.91 -23.23
CA PHE A 568 -2.95 -27.55 -22.74
C PHE A 568 -1.61 -27.42 -22.04
N ILE A 569 -0.94 -26.29 -22.28
CA ILE A 569 0.27 -25.91 -21.55
C ILE A 569 -0.06 -24.64 -20.77
N GLY A 570 0.38 -24.61 -19.51
CA GLY A 570 0.20 -23.50 -18.60
C GLY A 570 1.39 -23.32 -17.66
N GLY A 571 1.28 -22.30 -16.82
CA GLY A 571 2.17 -22.10 -15.69
C GLY A 571 1.46 -22.45 -14.39
N GLU A 572 2.20 -22.95 -13.41
CA GLU A 572 1.71 -23.12 -12.05
C GLU A 572 2.61 -22.41 -11.03
N ALA A 573 2.00 -21.91 -9.97
CA ALA A 573 2.71 -21.32 -8.84
C ALA A 573 1.90 -21.49 -7.56
N GLY A 574 2.60 -21.59 -6.43
CA GLY A 574 1.94 -21.75 -5.15
C GLY A 574 2.87 -21.69 -3.96
N LEU A 575 2.30 -21.99 -2.80
CA LEU A 575 2.98 -22.04 -1.52
C LEU A 575 2.96 -23.48 -1.02
N HIS A 576 4.10 -24.04 -0.65
CA HIS A 576 4.19 -25.35 -0.01
C HIS A 576 4.58 -25.14 1.45
N THR A 577 3.59 -25.25 2.35
CA THR A 577 3.79 -25.14 3.80
C THR A 577 3.87 -26.54 4.39
N SER A 578 4.96 -26.86 5.09
CA SER A 578 5.18 -28.21 5.62
C SER A 578 5.52 -28.20 7.10
N TYR A 579 5.03 -29.23 7.80
CA TYR A 579 5.33 -29.54 9.19
C TYR A 579 6.01 -30.91 9.28
N ARG A 580 7.20 -30.93 9.85
CA ARG A 580 8.04 -32.11 10.04
C ARG A 580 7.60 -32.87 11.28
N VAL A 581 7.06 -34.07 11.06
CA VAL A 581 6.66 -34.98 12.15
C VAL A 581 7.85 -35.85 12.57
N SER A 582 8.69 -36.27 11.62
CA SER A 582 9.92 -37.03 11.88
C SER A 582 11.04 -36.60 10.94
N ARG A 583 12.27 -37.11 11.12
CA ARG A 583 13.42 -36.75 10.26
C ARG A 583 13.17 -36.98 8.77
N ARG A 584 12.31 -37.94 8.40
CA ARG A 584 11.98 -38.28 7.01
C ARG A 584 10.55 -37.96 6.60
N PHE A 585 9.64 -37.71 7.54
CA PHE A 585 8.21 -37.55 7.25
C PHE A 585 7.72 -36.13 7.55
N LYS A 586 7.01 -35.55 6.57
CA LYS A 586 6.40 -34.22 6.66
C LYS A 586 4.94 -34.27 6.21
N VAL A 587 4.09 -33.48 6.85
CA VAL A 587 2.74 -33.17 6.38
C VAL A 587 2.77 -31.79 5.76
N PHE A 588 2.03 -31.55 4.68
CA PHE A 588 2.02 -30.24 4.03
C PHE A 588 0.62 -29.80 3.61
N LEU A 589 0.48 -28.48 3.47
CA LEU A 589 -0.65 -27.78 2.89
C LEU A 589 -0.14 -26.90 1.74
N GLU A 590 -0.79 -27.03 0.59
CA GLU A 590 -0.36 -26.44 -0.68
C GLU A 590 -1.52 -25.73 -1.41
N PRO A 591 -1.70 -24.42 -1.20
CA PRO A 591 -2.48 -23.59 -2.11
C PRO A 591 -1.69 -23.34 -3.40
N LYS A 592 -2.32 -23.60 -4.54
CA LYS A 592 -1.70 -23.43 -5.86
C LYS A 592 -2.67 -22.82 -6.88
N ILE A 593 -2.10 -22.11 -7.85
CA ILE A 593 -2.81 -21.49 -8.98
C ILE A 593 -2.18 -22.02 -10.27
N ARG A 594 -3.03 -22.40 -11.23
CA ARG A 594 -2.63 -22.71 -12.60
C ARG A 594 -3.24 -21.70 -13.56
N ILE A 595 -2.46 -21.26 -14.54
CA ILE A 595 -2.87 -20.31 -15.58
C ILE A 595 -2.58 -20.95 -16.94
N TYR A 596 -3.58 -21.04 -17.79
CA TYR A 596 -3.50 -21.66 -19.12
C TYR A 596 -3.64 -20.63 -20.23
N GLY A 597 -2.97 -20.86 -21.36
CA GLY A 597 -2.92 -19.91 -22.47
C GLY A 597 -4.27 -19.60 -23.12
N LYS A 598 -5.12 -20.62 -23.35
CA LYS A 598 -6.48 -20.57 -23.94
C LYS A 598 -7.14 -21.99 -23.90
N GLU A 599 -8.48 -22.06 -23.93
CA GLU A 599 -9.33 -23.25 -24.22
C GLU A 599 -9.43 -24.39 -23.18
N LEU A 600 -9.06 -24.18 -21.93
CA LEU A 600 -9.28 -25.18 -20.87
C LEU A 600 -10.78 -25.45 -20.65
N LEU A 601 -11.59 -24.38 -20.69
CA LEU A 601 -13.04 -24.43 -20.54
C LEU A 601 -13.73 -24.56 -21.91
N MET A 602 -14.78 -25.38 -22.02
CA MET A 602 -15.52 -25.64 -23.28
C MET A 602 -16.39 -24.45 -23.75
N GLN A 603 -16.41 -23.34 -23.01
CA GLN A 603 -17.16 -22.14 -23.36
C GLN A 603 -16.27 -21.15 -24.12
N ASP A 604 -16.86 -20.39 -25.05
CA ASP A 604 -16.21 -19.23 -25.68
C ASP A 604 -15.82 -18.20 -24.60
N ASN A 605 -14.63 -18.35 -24.04
CA ASN A 605 -14.02 -17.35 -23.18
C ASN A 605 -13.58 -16.20 -24.11
N VAL A 606 -14.42 -15.18 -24.23
CA VAL A 606 -14.37 -14.13 -25.27
C VAL A 606 -13.01 -13.42 -25.34
N GLN A 607 -12.18 -13.47 -24.28
CA GLN A 607 -10.72 -13.39 -24.35
C GLN A 607 -10.11 -13.51 -22.93
N GLY A 608 -9.48 -14.65 -22.61
CA GLY A 608 -8.79 -14.80 -21.33
C GLY A 608 -7.98 -16.09 -21.20
N SER A 609 -7.00 -16.06 -20.29
CA SER A 609 -6.33 -17.26 -19.79
C SER A 609 -7.22 -17.95 -18.77
N ASP A 610 -7.44 -19.25 -18.91
CA ASP A 610 -8.21 -20.00 -17.92
C ASP A 610 -7.37 -20.22 -16.67
N ILE A 611 -7.99 -19.99 -15.50
CA ILE A 611 -7.30 -20.07 -14.21
C ILE A 611 -7.95 -21.18 -13.40
N MET A 612 -7.14 -22.04 -12.80
CA MET A 612 -7.58 -23.01 -11.81
C MET A 612 -6.93 -22.72 -10.46
N MET A 613 -7.72 -22.65 -9.41
CA MET A 613 -7.22 -22.59 -8.04
C MET A 613 -7.41 -23.94 -7.38
N SER A 614 -6.46 -24.34 -6.53
CA SER A 614 -6.58 -25.58 -5.78
C SER A 614 -5.88 -25.49 -4.43
N LEU A 615 -6.38 -26.26 -3.48
CA LEU A 615 -5.79 -26.42 -2.15
C LEU A 615 -5.59 -27.91 -1.90
N ASN A 616 -4.35 -28.31 -1.65
CA ASN A 616 -3.97 -29.70 -1.46
C ASN A 616 -3.38 -29.91 -0.07
N VAL A 617 -3.71 -31.04 0.55
CA VAL A 617 -3.11 -31.51 1.80
C VAL A 617 -2.48 -32.87 1.52
N GLY A 618 -1.25 -33.05 2.00
CA GLY A 618 -0.51 -34.26 1.68
C GLY A 618 0.60 -34.59 2.65
N THR A 619 1.30 -35.67 2.34
CA THR A 619 2.44 -36.16 3.08
C THR A 619 3.64 -36.31 2.17
N SER A 620 4.82 -35.98 2.67
CA SER A 620 6.08 -36.07 1.95
C SER A 620 7.09 -36.89 2.75
N PHE A 621 7.77 -37.81 2.07
CA PHE A 621 8.81 -38.67 2.60
C PHE A 621 10.14 -38.37 1.92
N SER A 622 11.19 -38.08 2.70
CA SER A 622 12.54 -37.81 2.21
C SER A 622 13.49 -38.96 2.52
N PHE A 623 14.35 -39.33 1.56
CA PHE A 623 15.32 -40.42 1.67
C PHE A 623 16.67 -40.09 1.06
#